data_AF-A0A354M1G5-F1
#
_entry.id   AF-A0A354M1G5-F1
#
_cell.length_a   1.000
_cell.length_b   1.000
_cell.length_c   1.000
_cell.angle_alpha   90.00
_cell.angle_beta   90.00
_cell.angle_gamma   90.00
#
_symmetry.space_group_name_H-M   'P 1'
#
loop_
_entity.id
_entity.type
_entity.pdbx_description
1 polymer ?
#
loop_
_entity_poly.entity_id
_entity_poly.type
_entity_poly.pdbx_seq_one_letter_code
_entity_poly.pdbx_strand_id
1 'polypeptide(L)'
;VSGLVIFAKTSKALTRMNEMFRNNEVKKKYWAIVKNRPPKDSDEITHYIVRNEKINKSIAWDRMKPNAKEAVLAYRIVAHSDKYYLLEIDLKTGRHHQIRCQLSKIGCPIKGDLKYGAERSNPDGGISLHARHIKFIHPVSKVEIDITAPVPDNNLWKTFEELAGSFSE
;
A
#
# COMPACT_ATOMS: atom_id res chain seq x y z
N VAL A 1 -9.76 -1.90 0.01
CA VAL A 1 -8.46 -2.20 -0.63
C VAL A 1 -8.76 -3.19 -1.72
N SER A 2 -8.30 -2.95 -2.94
CA SER A 2 -8.48 -3.85 -4.08
C SER A 2 -7.12 -4.40 -4.56
N GLY A 3 -7.11 -5.28 -5.54
CA GLY A 3 -5.90 -5.78 -6.20
C GLY A 3 -5.52 -7.21 -5.79
N LEU A 4 -4.23 -7.52 -5.92
CA LEU A 4 -3.70 -8.88 -5.78
C LEU A 4 -3.86 -9.45 -4.37
N VAL A 5 -4.24 -10.73 -4.32
CA VAL A 5 -4.29 -11.54 -3.10
C VAL A 5 -3.65 -12.90 -3.40
N ILE A 6 -2.76 -13.36 -2.51
CA ILE A 6 -2.12 -14.68 -2.63
C ILE A 6 -2.74 -15.62 -1.60
N PHE A 7 -3.17 -16.79 -2.05
CA PHE A 7 -3.62 -17.89 -1.20
C PHE A 7 -2.67 -19.08 -1.33
N ALA A 8 -2.16 -19.57 -0.21
CA ALA A 8 -1.43 -20.84 -0.18
C ALA A 8 -2.43 -22.00 -0.11
N LYS A 9 -2.43 -22.87 -1.12
CA LYS A 9 -3.31 -24.05 -1.19
C LYS A 9 -2.80 -25.25 -0.38
N THR A 10 -1.57 -25.20 0.13
CA THR A 10 -0.95 -26.29 0.90
C THR A 10 -0.15 -25.73 2.08
N SER A 11 -0.05 -26.51 3.16
CA SER A 11 0.72 -26.12 4.36
C SER A 11 2.19 -25.86 4.05
N LYS A 12 2.79 -26.66 3.16
CA LYS A 12 4.18 -26.49 2.71
C LYS A 12 4.40 -25.16 1.98
N ALA A 13 3.45 -24.77 1.11
CA ALA A 13 3.50 -23.47 0.45
C ALA A 13 3.29 -22.32 1.46
N LEU A 14 2.36 -22.49 2.41
CA LEU A 14 2.08 -21.48 3.44
C LEU A 14 3.31 -21.17 4.29
N THR A 15 3.99 -22.19 4.83
CA THR A 15 5.19 -21.99 5.66
C THR A 15 6.28 -21.24 4.91
N ARG A 16 6.57 -21.65 3.67
CA ARG A 16 7.59 -21.01 2.82
C ARG A 16 7.22 -19.58 2.44
N MET A 17 5.96 -19.32 2.09
CA MET A 17 5.49 -17.96 1.82
C MET A 17 5.66 -17.06 3.05
N ASN A 18 5.33 -17.57 4.24
CA ASN A 18 5.50 -16.81 5.48
C ASN A 18 6.97 -16.46 5.75
N GLU A 19 7.91 -17.35 5.45
CA GLU A 19 9.35 -17.08 5.53
C GLU A 19 9.78 -16.00 4.54
N MET A 20 9.36 -16.12 3.27
CA MET A 20 9.65 -15.12 2.24
C MET A 20 9.13 -13.71 2.62
N PHE A 21 7.93 -13.62 3.20
CA PHE A 21 7.41 -12.36 3.72
C PHE A 21 8.22 -11.83 4.90
N ARG A 22 8.75 -12.71 5.75
CA ARG A 22 9.57 -12.34 6.91
C ARG A 22 10.95 -11.82 6.48
N ASN A 23 11.49 -12.37 5.40
CA ASN A 23 12.79 -12.02 4.83
C ASN A 23 12.72 -10.89 3.78
N ASN A 24 11.53 -10.31 3.54
CA ASN A 24 11.30 -9.28 2.52
C ASN A 24 11.67 -9.71 1.08
N GLU A 25 11.55 -11.00 0.79
CA GLU A 25 11.79 -11.61 -0.53
C GLU A 25 10.61 -11.41 -1.50
N VAL A 26 9.46 -10.96 -0.99
CA VAL A 26 8.27 -10.63 -1.78
C VAL A 26 8.21 -9.13 -2.01
N LYS A 27 8.42 -8.70 -3.25
CA LYS A 27 8.27 -7.29 -3.65
C LYS A 27 6.79 -7.00 -3.89
N LYS A 28 6.28 -5.94 -3.27
CA LYS A 28 4.88 -5.53 -3.38
C LYS A 28 4.83 -4.05 -3.68
N LYS A 29 4.20 -3.70 -4.80
CA LYS A 29 3.87 -2.31 -5.11
C LYS A 29 2.38 -2.07 -4.97
N TYR A 30 2.06 -0.96 -4.33
CA TYR A 30 0.69 -0.48 -4.19
C TYR A 30 0.55 0.85 -4.90
N TRP A 31 -0.64 1.09 -5.41
CA TRP A 31 -1.06 2.43 -5.81
C TRP A 31 -2.06 2.99 -4.81
N ALA A 32 -1.90 4.25 -4.45
CA ALA A 32 -2.81 4.96 -3.55
C ALA A 32 -3.16 6.33 -4.12
N ILE A 33 -4.46 6.65 -4.13
CA ILE A 33 -4.93 7.99 -4.48
C ILE A 33 -5.11 8.77 -3.18
N VAL A 34 -4.36 9.85 -3.01
CA VAL A 34 -4.40 10.73 -1.83
C VAL A 34 -4.92 12.12 -2.20
N LYS A 35 -5.54 12.80 -1.24
CA LYS A 35 -6.09 14.16 -1.47
C LYS A 35 -4.99 15.23 -1.52
N ASN A 36 -4.06 15.17 -0.59
CA ASN A 36 -3.05 16.21 -0.41
C ASN A 36 -1.75 15.80 -1.10
N ARG A 37 -1.00 16.79 -1.61
CA ARG A 37 0.35 16.57 -2.13
C ARG A 37 1.27 16.18 -0.96
N PRO A 38 2.02 15.06 -1.05
CA PRO A 38 3.06 14.77 -0.08
C PRO A 38 4.12 15.88 -0.01
N PRO A 39 4.81 16.06 1.13
CA PRO A 39 5.84 17.09 1.29
C PRO A 39 7.02 16.96 0.29
N LYS A 40 7.30 15.75 -0.19
CA LYS A 40 8.30 15.44 -1.21
C LYS A 40 7.67 14.62 -2.31
N ASP A 41 8.14 14.78 -3.54
CA ASP A 41 7.63 14.00 -4.68
C ASP A 41 7.99 12.50 -4.58
N SER A 42 9.07 12.19 -3.86
CA SER A 42 9.41 10.82 -3.44
C SER A 42 10.09 10.85 -2.07
N ASP A 43 9.81 9.88 -1.23
CA ASP A 43 10.49 9.70 0.04
C ASP A 43 10.43 8.26 0.54
N GLU A 44 11.33 7.92 1.45
CA GLU A 44 11.23 6.72 2.27
C GLU A 44 10.84 7.11 3.69
N ILE A 45 9.70 6.58 4.15
CA ILE A 45 9.18 6.91 5.48
C ILE A 45 9.28 5.71 6.41
N THR A 46 9.87 5.96 7.57
CA THR A 46 9.95 5.02 8.67
C THR A 46 9.11 5.54 9.82
N HIS A 47 8.16 4.73 10.27
CA HIS A 47 7.38 4.98 11.47
C HIS A 47 7.34 3.72 12.34
N TYR A 48 7.01 3.90 13.61
CA TYR A 48 6.75 2.80 14.54
C TYR A 48 5.24 2.64 14.73
N ILE A 49 4.70 1.48 14.37
CA ILE A 49 3.26 1.24 14.36
C ILE A 49 2.83 0.45 15.59
N VAL A 50 1.88 0.99 16.33
CA VAL A 50 1.15 0.28 17.40
C VAL A 50 -0.24 -0.10 16.89
N ARG A 51 -0.60 -1.38 16.99
CA ARG A 51 -1.96 -1.85 16.67
C ARG A 51 -2.86 -1.66 17.88
N ASN A 52 -3.99 -0.99 17.69
CA ASN A 52 -5.08 -0.92 18.65
C ASN A 52 -6.21 -1.86 18.18
N GLU A 53 -6.33 -3.00 18.87
CA GLU A 53 -7.28 -4.05 18.51
C GLU A 53 -8.72 -3.67 18.83
N LYS A 54 -8.97 -2.88 19.90
CA LYS A 54 -10.31 -2.46 20.32
C LYS A 54 -11.06 -1.67 19.24
N ILE A 55 -10.34 -0.83 18.49
CA ILE A 55 -10.90 0.01 17.42
C ILE A 55 -10.47 -0.44 16.02
N ASN A 56 -9.78 -1.59 15.91
CA ASN A 56 -9.22 -2.13 14.68
C ASN A 56 -8.48 -1.04 13.86
N LYS A 57 -7.57 -0.31 14.52
CA LYS A 57 -6.81 0.82 13.95
C LYS A 57 -5.33 0.67 14.32
N SER A 58 -4.46 1.19 13.47
CA SER A 58 -3.03 1.27 13.72
C SER A 58 -2.61 2.73 13.87
N ILE A 59 -1.70 3.03 14.77
CA ILE A 59 -1.21 4.39 15.01
C ILE A 59 0.28 4.42 14.67
N ALA A 60 0.68 5.35 13.81
CA ALA A 60 2.07 5.58 13.42
C ALA A 60 2.71 6.64 14.31
N TRP A 61 3.91 6.34 14.81
CA TRP A 61 4.70 7.21 15.67
C TRP A 61 6.07 7.48 15.03
N ASP A 62 6.60 8.68 15.24
CA ASP A 62 7.93 9.08 14.73
C ASP A 62 9.07 8.43 15.51
N ARG A 63 8.79 7.94 16.73
CA ARG A 63 9.74 7.29 17.63
C ARG A 63 9.19 5.98 18.17
N MET A 64 10.10 5.09 18.55
CA MET A 64 9.79 3.81 19.18
C MET A 64 8.87 4.00 20.40
N LYS A 65 7.82 3.17 20.49
CA LYS A 65 6.90 3.09 21.64
C LYS A 65 6.79 1.62 22.09
N PRO A 66 6.38 1.35 23.34
CA PRO A 66 6.09 0.00 23.78
C PRO A 66 5.12 -0.70 22.81
N ASN A 67 5.44 -1.96 22.46
CA ASN A 67 4.68 -2.78 21.51
C ASN A 67 4.60 -2.25 20.06
N ALA A 68 5.30 -1.16 19.73
CA ALA A 68 5.35 -0.70 18.36
C ALA A 68 6.26 -1.61 17.53
N LYS A 69 5.97 -1.72 16.24
CA LYS A 69 6.82 -2.42 15.27
C LYS A 69 7.27 -1.43 14.23
N GLU A 70 8.54 -1.48 13.88
CA GLU A 70 9.06 -0.69 12.77
C GLU A 70 8.31 -1.01 11.48
N ALA A 71 7.99 0.04 10.75
CA ALA A 71 7.24 0.02 9.51
C ALA A 71 7.89 0.97 8.51
N VAL A 72 8.34 0.42 7.39
CA VAL A 72 9.03 1.14 6.33
C VAL A 72 8.27 0.98 5.02
N LEU A 73 8.07 2.09 4.33
CA LEU A 73 7.62 2.13 2.94
C LEU A 73 8.34 3.25 2.20
N ALA A 74 8.55 3.08 0.90
CA ALA A 74 8.94 4.17 0.02
C ALA A 74 7.75 4.54 -0.87
N TYR A 75 7.61 5.82 -1.20
CA TYR A 75 6.61 6.28 -2.14
C TYR A 75 7.20 7.24 -3.17
N ARG A 76 6.54 7.33 -4.31
CA ARG A 76 6.75 8.38 -5.32
C ARG A 76 5.41 8.81 -5.91
N ILE A 77 5.27 10.09 -6.23
CA ILE A 77 4.16 10.58 -7.04
C ILE A 77 4.38 10.09 -8.47
N VAL A 78 3.37 9.44 -9.05
CA VAL A 78 3.42 8.93 -10.43
C VAL A 78 2.39 9.58 -11.34
N ALA A 79 1.42 10.29 -10.78
CA ALA A 79 0.49 11.13 -11.52
C ALA A 79 -0.22 12.08 -10.56
N HIS A 80 -0.79 13.16 -11.07
CA HIS A 80 -1.68 14.01 -10.31
C HIS A 80 -2.76 14.61 -11.20
N SER A 81 -3.82 15.06 -10.56
CA SER A 81 -4.86 15.94 -11.10
C SER A 81 -4.93 17.19 -10.22
N ASP A 82 -5.83 18.11 -10.51
CA ASP A 82 -6.04 19.31 -9.69
C ASP A 82 -6.45 18.99 -8.23
N LYS A 83 -7.02 17.81 -7.98
CA LYS A 83 -7.63 17.45 -6.68
C LYS A 83 -6.95 16.30 -5.96
N TYR A 84 -6.17 15.49 -6.66
CA TYR A 84 -5.68 14.21 -6.14
C TYR A 84 -4.31 13.86 -6.72
N TYR A 85 -3.55 13.10 -5.95
CA TYR A 85 -2.23 12.60 -6.31
C TYR A 85 -2.25 11.07 -6.28
N LEU A 86 -1.67 10.44 -7.31
CA LEU A 86 -1.43 9.01 -7.35
C LEU A 86 -0.02 8.74 -6.86
N LEU A 87 0.07 7.94 -5.80
CA LEU A 87 1.34 7.46 -5.25
C LEU A 87 1.57 6.01 -5.64
N GLU A 88 2.75 5.72 -6.19
CA GLU A 88 3.29 4.36 -6.21
C GLU A 88 4.08 4.13 -4.92
N ILE A 89 3.82 3.00 -4.26
CA ILE A 89 4.32 2.67 -2.93
C ILE A 89 5.02 1.33 -2.98
N ASP A 90 6.31 1.30 -2.66
CA ASP A 90 7.06 0.08 -2.40
C ASP A 90 6.99 -0.26 -0.91
N LEU A 91 6.31 -1.37 -0.61
CA LEU A 91 5.99 -1.75 0.76
C LEU A 91 7.04 -2.71 1.33
N LYS A 92 8.06 -2.14 1.99
CA LYS A 92 9.18 -2.90 2.58
C LYS A 92 8.79 -3.75 3.79
N THR A 93 7.82 -3.32 4.58
CA THR A 93 7.29 -4.10 5.72
C THR A 93 5.77 -4.29 5.61
N GLY A 94 5.21 -5.32 6.23
CA GLY A 94 3.77 -5.63 6.16
C GLY A 94 3.00 -5.47 7.47
N ARG A 95 2.92 -4.27 8.06
CA ARG A 95 2.14 -4.06 9.30
C ARG A 95 0.66 -3.82 9.01
N HIS A 96 -0.19 -4.13 9.99
CA HIS A 96 -1.63 -3.89 9.90
C HIS A 96 -1.92 -2.42 9.57
N HIS A 97 -2.70 -2.16 8.52
CA HIS A 97 -3.04 -0.83 8.02
C HIS A 97 -1.83 0.11 7.76
N GLN A 98 -0.65 -0.44 7.51
CA GLN A 98 0.60 0.33 7.43
C GLN A 98 0.52 1.54 6.51
N ILE A 99 0.21 1.33 5.22
CA ILE A 99 0.13 2.41 4.24
C ILE A 99 -0.87 3.48 4.68
N ARG A 100 -2.05 3.04 5.16
CA ARG A 100 -3.15 3.92 5.58
C ARG A 100 -2.74 4.85 6.71
N CYS A 101 -2.13 4.32 7.77
CA CYS A 101 -1.75 5.13 8.93
C CYS A 101 -0.49 5.98 8.67
N GLN A 102 0.48 5.49 7.90
CA GLN A 102 1.69 6.25 7.58
C GLN A 102 1.38 7.43 6.64
N LEU A 103 0.56 7.22 5.60
CA LEU A 103 0.16 8.31 4.70
C LEU A 103 -0.71 9.36 5.41
N SER A 104 -1.63 8.92 6.28
CA SER A 104 -2.40 9.82 7.14
C SER A 104 -1.51 10.64 8.09
N LYS A 105 -0.48 10.02 8.68
CA LYS A 105 0.48 10.67 9.59
C LYS A 105 1.28 11.79 8.91
N ILE A 106 1.59 11.66 7.62
CA ILE A 106 2.22 12.74 6.82
C ILE A 106 1.20 13.71 6.19
N GLY A 107 -0.05 13.69 6.65
CA GLY A 107 -1.10 14.60 6.17
C GLY A 107 -1.68 14.25 4.81
N CYS A 108 -1.46 13.04 4.29
CA CYS A 108 -1.91 12.58 2.98
C CYS A 108 -2.89 11.40 3.10
N PRO A 109 -4.08 11.58 3.69
CA PRO A 109 -5.04 10.49 3.84
C PRO A 109 -5.48 9.94 2.48
N ILE A 110 -5.63 8.62 2.41
CA ILE A 110 -6.08 7.90 1.23
C ILE A 110 -7.56 8.25 0.97
N LYS A 111 -7.92 8.55 -0.27
CA LYS A 111 -9.29 8.82 -0.67
C LYS A 111 -10.22 7.66 -0.27
N GLY A 112 -11.35 8.00 0.36
CA GLY A 112 -12.32 7.04 0.89
C GLY A 112 -12.01 6.49 2.28
N ASP A 113 -10.82 6.74 2.83
CA ASP A 113 -10.39 6.18 4.12
C ASP A 113 -10.81 7.01 5.34
N LEU A 114 -12.10 6.94 5.69
CA LEU A 114 -12.67 7.66 6.83
C LEU A 114 -11.93 7.38 8.16
N LYS A 115 -11.49 6.13 8.36
CA LYS A 115 -10.78 5.71 9.58
C LYS A 115 -9.46 6.47 9.80
N TYR A 116 -8.85 6.92 8.71
CA TYR A 116 -7.55 7.60 8.70
C TYR A 116 -7.62 9.03 8.16
N GLY A 117 -8.80 9.66 8.20
CA GLY A 117 -8.94 11.11 8.01
C GLY A 117 -9.35 11.55 6.60
N ALA A 118 -9.83 10.65 5.75
CA ALA A 118 -10.55 11.10 4.55
C ALA A 118 -11.87 11.77 4.95
N GLU A 119 -12.25 12.83 4.24
CA GLU A 119 -13.48 13.59 4.52
C GLU A 119 -14.75 12.85 4.10
N ARG A 120 -14.66 12.01 3.05
CA ARG A 120 -15.78 11.29 2.46
C ARG A 120 -15.36 9.87 2.08
N SER A 121 -16.30 8.94 2.19
CA SER A 121 -16.16 7.58 1.68
C SER A 121 -16.19 7.57 0.15
N ASN A 122 -15.68 6.49 -0.45
CA ASN A 122 -15.98 6.22 -1.85
C ASN A 122 -17.42 5.66 -1.99
N PRO A 123 -18.05 5.78 -3.17
CA PRO A 123 -19.40 5.26 -3.41
C PRO A 123 -19.56 3.75 -3.11
N ASP A 124 -18.50 2.97 -3.32
CA ASP A 124 -18.43 1.52 -3.06
C ASP A 124 -18.08 1.18 -1.60
N GLY A 125 -17.93 2.19 -0.72
CA GLY A 125 -17.45 2.01 0.65
C GLY A 125 -15.98 1.60 0.76
N GLY A 126 -15.29 1.47 -0.38
CA GLY A 126 -13.89 1.11 -0.45
C GLY A 126 -12.96 2.28 -0.13
N ILE A 127 -11.65 1.97 -0.12
CA ILE A 127 -10.59 2.97 -0.05
C ILE A 127 -9.76 2.87 -1.32
N SER A 128 -9.27 4.01 -1.81
CA SER A 128 -8.45 4.10 -3.02
C SER A 128 -7.00 3.66 -2.78
N LEU A 129 -6.84 2.42 -2.33
CA LEU A 129 -5.58 1.70 -2.15
C LEU A 129 -5.68 0.37 -2.90
N HIS A 130 -4.76 0.14 -3.83
CA HIS A 130 -4.76 -0.97 -4.75
C HIS A 130 -3.43 -1.72 -4.72
N ALA A 131 -3.46 -3.02 -4.43
CA ALA A 131 -2.30 -3.91 -4.54
C ALA A 131 -2.02 -4.19 -6.02
N ARG A 132 -1.21 -3.32 -6.63
CA ARG A 132 -1.00 -3.23 -8.08
C ARG A 132 -0.08 -4.32 -8.59
N HIS A 133 1.02 -4.60 -7.91
CA HIS A 133 2.06 -5.50 -8.43
C HIS A 133 2.71 -6.32 -7.33
N ILE A 134 3.03 -7.58 -7.66
CA ILE A 134 3.76 -8.49 -6.80
C ILE A 134 4.81 -9.25 -7.60
N LYS A 135 5.99 -9.41 -7.00
CA LYS A 135 7.08 -10.20 -7.58
C LYS A 135 7.77 -11.04 -6.52
N PHE A 136 7.90 -12.34 -6.76
CA PHE A 136 8.53 -13.31 -5.86
C PHE A 136 8.84 -14.63 -6.56
N ILE A 137 9.73 -15.44 -5.98
CA ILE A 137 9.99 -16.80 -6.45
C ILE A 137 8.93 -17.76 -5.90
N HIS A 138 8.23 -18.51 -6.76
CA HIS A 138 7.22 -19.46 -6.33
C HIS A 138 7.81 -20.47 -5.32
N PRO A 139 7.17 -20.66 -4.15
CA PRO A 139 7.79 -21.35 -3.00
C PRO A 139 8.09 -22.83 -3.24
N VAL A 140 7.47 -23.44 -4.24
CA VAL A 140 7.62 -24.87 -4.57
C VAL A 140 8.39 -25.07 -5.87
N SER A 141 7.84 -24.60 -6.99
CA SER A 141 8.46 -24.77 -8.33
C SER A 141 9.70 -23.91 -8.58
N LYS A 142 9.98 -22.92 -7.73
CA LYS A 142 11.13 -22.00 -7.87
C LYS A 142 11.13 -21.15 -9.14
N VAL A 143 10.00 -21.08 -9.84
CA VAL A 143 9.78 -20.17 -10.98
C VAL A 143 9.46 -18.77 -10.48
N GLU A 144 9.98 -17.74 -11.14
CA GLU A 144 9.62 -16.36 -10.82
C GLU A 144 8.15 -16.08 -11.16
N ILE A 145 7.45 -15.45 -10.22
CA ILE A 145 6.10 -14.92 -10.38
C ILE A 145 6.22 -13.40 -10.38
N ASP A 146 5.73 -12.78 -11.44
CA ASP A 146 5.71 -11.34 -11.65
C ASP A 146 4.34 -10.97 -12.23
N ILE A 147 3.47 -10.39 -11.40
CA ILE A 147 2.05 -10.18 -11.74
C ILE A 147 1.66 -8.75 -11.42
N THR A 148 0.97 -8.11 -12.37
CA THR A 148 0.32 -6.81 -12.22
C THR A 148 -1.20 -6.99 -12.28
N ALA A 149 -1.94 -6.57 -11.26
CA ALA A 149 -3.40 -6.53 -11.28
C ALA A 149 -3.89 -5.31 -12.08
N PRO A 150 -4.92 -5.45 -12.94
CA PRO A 150 -5.55 -4.30 -13.57
C PRO A 150 -6.15 -3.36 -12.51
N VAL A 151 -6.15 -2.05 -12.80
CA VAL A 151 -6.76 -1.09 -11.89
C VAL A 151 -8.29 -1.31 -11.80
N PRO A 152 -8.94 -0.90 -10.70
CA PRO A 152 -10.39 -1.00 -10.60
C PRO A 152 -11.12 -0.31 -11.76
N ASP A 153 -12.19 -0.94 -12.24
CA ASP A 153 -12.97 -0.47 -13.40
C ASP A 153 -13.85 0.74 -13.05
N ASN A 154 -13.25 1.92 -12.92
CA ASN A 154 -13.94 3.19 -12.81
C ASN A 154 -13.07 4.32 -13.38
N ASN A 155 -13.72 5.41 -13.78
CA ASN A 155 -13.08 6.52 -14.48
C ASN A 155 -11.86 7.07 -13.74
N LEU A 156 -11.95 7.23 -12.41
CA LEU A 156 -10.86 7.82 -11.64
C LEU A 156 -9.57 6.98 -11.74
N TRP A 157 -9.69 5.66 -11.58
CA TRP A 157 -8.55 4.76 -11.66
C TRP A 157 -7.99 4.63 -13.07
N LYS A 158 -8.85 4.58 -14.10
CA LYS A 158 -8.42 4.55 -15.51
C LYS A 158 -7.66 5.81 -15.92
N THR A 159 -8.20 6.99 -15.60
CA THR A 159 -7.53 8.26 -15.86
C THR A 159 -6.16 8.33 -15.18
N PHE A 160 -6.05 7.85 -13.95
CA PHE A 160 -4.76 7.81 -13.25
C PHE A 160 -3.78 6.79 -13.82
N GLU A 161 -4.25 5.65 -14.34
CA GLU A 161 -3.40 4.68 -15.03
C GLU A 161 -2.81 5.27 -16.33
N GLU A 162 -3.63 5.96 -17.13
CA GLU A 162 -3.21 6.66 -18.35
C GLU A 162 -2.18 7.78 -18.06
N LEU A 163 -2.46 8.62 -17.06
CA LEU A 163 -1.55 9.69 -16.64
C LEU A 163 -0.22 9.14 -16.13
N ALA A 164 -0.24 8.03 -15.38
CA ALA A 164 0.98 7.41 -14.87
C ALA A 164 1.86 6.81 -15.97
N GLY A 165 1.24 6.28 -17.03
CA GLY A 165 1.97 5.85 -18.23
C GLY A 165 2.72 7.00 -18.88
N SER A 166 2.09 8.17 -18.98
CA SER A 166 2.69 9.38 -19.57
C SER A 166 3.75 10.04 -18.67
N PHE A 167 3.71 9.79 -17.36
CA PHE A 167 4.66 10.32 -16.37
C PHE A 167 6.01 9.56 -16.36
N SER A 168 6.06 8.44 -17.07
CA SER A 168 7.23 7.54 -17.15
C SER A 168 8.06 7.77 -18.41
N GLU A 169 7.61 8.67 -19.30
CA GLU A 169 8.30 9.18 -20.48
C GLU A 169 8.89 10.58 -20.20
#